data_AF-A0A3M0XZX3-F1
#
_entry.id   AF-A0A3M0XZX3-F1
#
_cell.length_a   1.000
_cell.length_b   1.000
_cell.length_c   1.000
_cell.angle_alpha   90.00
_cell.angle_beta   90.00
_cell.angle_gamma   90.00
#
_symmetry.space_group_name_H-M   'P 1'
#
loop_
_entity.id
_entity.type
_entity.pdbx_description
1 polymer ?
#
loop_
_entity_poly.entity_id
_entity_poly.type
_entity_poly.pdbx_seq_one_letter_code
_entity_poly.pdbx_strand_id
1 'polypeptide(L)'
;MALAGCASNAASSGATSNGAVSSDATATPLAVKTIDDYTQAAIRFGDVVEVPRFETTPEEVAQAVDRTLAEADRRLDELAKQNLQTVTFRSTIAALDDITYPVTTLTNRLWLMKETQPDPALRDACTEQVRRLQEWFVSLQYREDVYKACKAFAEAYEAGRRGRLEGEDLKLFEETMRDYRRAGLALDPETRKQVEALQKELANVSTDFDTNITNADVTVVFTKE
;
A
#
# COMPACT_ATOMS: atom_id res chain seq x y z
N MET A 1 0.14 30.68 12.64
CA MET A 1 0.62 32.06 12.87
C MET A 1 1.56 32.36 11.71
N ALA A 2 1.25 33.13 10.66
CA ALA A 2 0.24 34.16 10.45
C ALA A 2 -0.48 33.98 9.09
N LEU A 3 -1.78 34.32 9.09
CA LEU A 3 -2.65 34.51 7.93
C LEU A 3 -2.67 36.01 7.61
N ALA A 4 -2.62 36.37 6.33
CA ALA A 4 -2.98 37.69 5.80
C ALA A 4 -3.57 37.44 4.41
N GLY A 5 -4.71 37.98 3.98
CA GLY A 5 -5.62 38.95 4.58
C GLY A 5 -6.51 39.40 3.42
N CYS A 6 -7.79 39.02 3.45
CA CYS A 6 -8.79 39.46 2.47
C CYS A 6 -9.05 40.96 2.64
N ALA A 7 -9.01 41.71 1.55
CA ALA A 7 -9.57 43.05 1.48
C ALA A 7 -10.60 43.11 0.36
N SER A 8 -11.86 43.07 0.78
CA SER A 8 -13.04 43.45 0.03
C SER A 8 -13.05 44.98 -0.16
N ASN A 9 -13.43 45.47 -1.35
CA ASN A 9 -13.94 46.83 -1.45
C ASN A 9 -15.00 46.99 -2.55
N ALA A 10 -16.17 47.40 -2.07
CA ALA A 10 -17.27 48.18 -2.63
C ALA A 10 -17.47 48.24 -4.16
N ALA A 11 -18.69 47.83 -4.54
CA ALA A 11 -19.33 48.20 -5.79
C ALA A 11 -19.59 49.72 -5.86
N SER A 12 -19.33 50.32 -7.03
CA SER A 12 -19.99 51.56 -7.45
C SER A 12 -20.36 51.47 -8.92
N SER A 13 -21.61 51.82 -9.20
CA SER A 13 -22.26 51.80 -10.50
C SER A 13 -21.79 52.95 -11.39
N GLY A 14 -21.52 52.69 -12.67
CA GLY A 14 -21.28 53.73 -13.66
C GLY A 14 -21.26 53.19 -15.09
N ALA A 15 -22.32 53.53 -15.83
CA ALA A 15 -22.54 53.55 -17.27
C ALA A 15 -21.53 52.91 -18.25
N THR A 16 -22.11 52.11 -19.14
CA THR A 16 -21.56 51.58 -20.40
C THR A 16 -20.77 52.60 -21.23
N SER A 17 -19.53 52.25 -21.59
CA SER A 17 -18.95 52.63 -22.87
C SER A 17 -18.09 51.47 -23.39
N ASN A 18 -18.34 51.09 -24.64
CA ASN A 18 -17.62 50.07 -25.38
C ASN A 18 -16.15 50.51 -25.58
N GLY A 19 -15.25 49.94 -24.79
CA GLY A 19 -13.81 50.04 -24.99
C GLY A 19 -13.25 48.63 -25.08
N ALA A 20 -12.71 48.27 -26.24
CA ALA A 20 -12.08 46.98 -26.49
C ALA A 20 -11.02 46.71 -25.42
N VAL A 21 -11.22 45.68 -24.58
CA VAL A 21 -10.17 45.16 -23.72
C VAL A 21 -9.21 44.39 -24.62
N SER A 22 -8.09 45.01 -24.91
CA SER A 22 -6.97 44.42 -25.64
C SER A 22 -6.58 43.10 -24.96
N SER A 23 -6.67 41.99 -25.70
CA SER A 23 -6.23 40.68 -25.25
C SER A 23 -4.69 40.62 -25.27
N ASP A 24 -4.04 41.30 -24.35
CA ASP A 24 -2.60 41.19 -24.17
C ASP A 24 -2.32 40.46 -22.86
N ALA A 25 -2.60 39.16 -22.90
CA ALA A 25 -2.08 38.19 -21.95
C ALA A 25 -1.28 37.16 -22.73
N THR A 26 -0.16 37.59 -23.32
CA THR A 26 0.91 36.66 -23.70
C THR A 26 1.55 36.13 -22.42
N ALA A 27 0.85 35.27 -21.70
CA ALA A 27 1.49 34.39 -20.74
C ALA A 27 2.40 33.48 -21.56
N THR A 28 3.72 33.69 -21.47
CA THR A 28 4.71 32.77 -22.02
C THR A 28 4.31 31.37 -21.57
N PRO A 29 4.05 30.41 -22.49
CA PRO A 29 3.71 29.06 -22.09
C PRO A 29 4.83 28.55 -21.18
N LEU A 30 4.50 28.21 -19.93
CA LEU A 30 5.44 27.51 -19.07
C LEU A 30 5.88 26.27 -19.84
N ALA A 31 7.18 26.14 -20.09
CA ALA A 31 7.73 24.95 -20.73
C ALA A 31 7.32 23.73 -19.88
N VAL A 32 6.41 22.92 -20.42
CA VAL A 32 5.91 21.75 -19.72
C VAL A 32 7.04 20.73 -19.66
N LYS A 33 7.52 20.44 -18.45
CA LYS A 33 8.52 19.41 -18.22
C LYS A 33 7.95 18.02 -18.55
N THR A 34 8.79 17.18 -19.15
CA THR A 34 8.50 15.79 -19.46
C THR A 34 8.70 14.90 -18.23
N ILE A 35 8.22 13.66 -18.30
CA ILE A 35 8.48 12.68 -17.23
C ILE A 35 9.98 12.41 -17.08
N ASP A 36 10.73 12.34 -18.18
CA ASP A 36 12.18 12.16 -18.13
C ASP A 36 12.88 13.29 -17.36
N ASP A 37 12.39 14.53 -17.49
CA ASP A 37 12.90 15.66 -16.70
C ASP A 37 12.68 15.47 -15.20
N TYR A 38 11.52 14.94 -14.81
CA TYR A 38 11.20 14.65 -13.41
C TYR A 38 11.98 13.43 -12.90
N THR A 39 12.08 12.37 -13.68
CA THR A 39 12.87 11.18 -13.35
C THR A 39 14.34 11.55 -13.15
N GLN A 40 14.93 12.37 -14.02
CA GLN A 40 16.30 12.87 -13.83
C GLN A 40 16.44 13.75 -12.59
N ALA A 41 15.47 14.63 -12.32
CA ALA A 41 15.48 15.46 -11.13
C ALA A 41 15.31 14.68 -9.83
N ALA A 42 14.68 13.50 -9.87
CA ALA A 42 14.45 12.63 -8.72
C ALA A 42 15.71 11.88 -8.26
N ILE A 43 16.61 11.54 -9.19
CA ILE A 43 17.86 10.80 -8.90
C ILE A 43 18.68 11.47 -7.80
N ARG A 44 18.74 12.80 -7.77
CA ARG A 44 19.52 13.55 -6.74
C ARG A 44 18.98 13.37 -5.32
N PHE A 45 17.73 12.93 -5.19
CA PHE A 45 17.06 12.66 -3.92
C PHE A 45 17.01 11.16 -3.60
N GLY A 46 17.46 10.30 -4.51
CA GLY A 46 17.30 8.85 -4.38
C GLY A 46 15.88 8.36 -4.66
N ASP A 47 15.03 9.21 -5.23
CA ASP A 47 13.63 8.88 -5.54
C ASP A 47 13.49 8.26 -6.93
N VAL A 48 12.48 7.40 -7.08
CA VAL A 48 12.08 6.84 -8.37
C VAL A 48 10.74 7.45 -8.77
N VAL A 49 10.74 8.14 -9.91
CA VAL A 49 9.51 8.65 -10.54
C VAL A 49 9.31 7.87 -11.84
N GLU A 50 8.25 7.08 -11.88
CA GLU A 50 7.89 6.26 -13.03
C GLU A 50 6.38 6.29 -13.30
N VAL A 51 6.01 6.07 -14.57
CA VAL A 51 4.61 5.90 -14.94
C VAL A 51 4.23 4.45 -14.69
N PRO A 52 3.13 4.18 -13.96
CA PRO A 52 2.65 2.82 -13.80
C PRO A 52 2.31 2.22 -15.17
N ARG A 53 2.94 1.09 -15.48
CA ARG A 53 2.56 0.27 -16.64
C ARG A 53 1.48 -0.70 -16.20
N PHE A 54 0.30 -0.57 -16.80
CA PHE A 54 -0.83 -1.45 -16.54
C PHE A 54 -0.80 -2.64 -17.48
N GLU A 55 -1.18 -3.79 -16.94
CA GLU A 55 -1.43 -5.00 -17.69
C GLU A 55 -2.63 -4.78 -18.64
N THR A 56 -2.56 -5.33 -19.85
CA THR A 56 -3.56 -5.08 -20.91
C THR A 56 -4.41 -6.28 -21.25
N THR A 57 -4.05 -7.47 -20.74
CA THR A 57 -4.82 -8.71 -20.93
C THR A 57 -4.94 -9.50 -19.64
N PRO A 58 -5.98 -10.35 -19.49
CA PRO A 58 -6.12 -11.24 -18.34
C PRO A 58 -4.90 -12.13 -18.08
N GLU A 59 -4.28 -12.61 -19.16
CA GLU A 59 -3.07 -13.43 -19.11
C GLU A 59 -1.86 -12.65 -18.57
N GLU A 60 -1.67 -11.41 -19.02
CA GLU A 60 -0.61 -10.55 -18.48
C GLU A 60 -0.78 -10.29 -16.98
N VAL A 61 -2.02 -10.11 -16.51
CA VAL A 61 -2.34 -9.96 -15.08
C VAL A 61 -1.93 -11.21 -14.29
N ALA A 62 -2.34 -12.40 -14.74
CA ALA A 62 -1.99 -13.65 -14.07
C ALA A 62 -0.47 -13.87 -14.02
N GLN A 63 0.20 -13.70 -15.16
CA GLN A 63 1.66 -13.87 -15.23
C GLN A 63 2.43 -12.83 -14.41
N ALA A 64 1.93 -11.58 -14.32
CA ALA A 64 2.54 -10.56 -13.48
C ALA A 64 2.51 -10.96 -11.99
N VAL A 65 1.39 -11.49 -11.52
CA VAL A 65 1.26 -12.00 -10.16
C VAL A 65 2.15 -13.22 -9.93
N ASP A 66 2.13 -14.21 -10.82
CA ASP A 66 2.96 -15.41 -10.70
C ASP A 66 4.44 -15.08 -10.56
N ARG A 67 4.98 -14.23 -11.45
CA ARG A 67 6.39 -13.83 -11.39
C ARG A 67 6.71 -13.06 -10.11
N THR A 68 5.83 -12.14 -9.72
CA THR A 68 6.06 -11.27 -8.56
C THR A 68 6.04 -12.06 -7.26
N LEU A 69 5.08 -12.98 -7.09
CA LEU A 69 5.00 -13.84 -5.92
C LEU A 69 6.14 -14.85 -5.86
N ALA A 70 6.50 -15.48 -6.99
CA ALA A 70 7.63 -16.41 -7.02
C ALA A 70 8.95 -15.74 -6.61
N GLU A 71 9.19 -14.51 -7.08
CA GLU A 71 10.38 -13.76 -6.68
C GLU A 71 10.33 -13.32 -5.21
N ALA A 72 9.17 -12.88 -4.73
CA ALA A 72 8.99 -12.52 -3.33
C ALA A 72 9.23 -13.73 -2.41
N ASP A 73 8.63 -14.87 -2.71
CA ASP A 73 8.81 -16.11 -1.95
C ASP A 73 10.27 -16.57 -1.94
N ARG A 74 10.96 -16.52 -3.10
CA ARG A 74 12.39 -16.83 -3.19
C ARG A 74 13.21 -15.94 -2.26
N ARG A 75 12.98 -14.63 -2.28
CA ARG A 75 13.72 -13.67 -1.44
C ARG A 75 13.37 -13.81 0.04
N LEU A 76 12.13 -14.13 0.39
CA LEU A 76 11.72 -14.45 1.76
C LEU A 76 12.42 -15.69 2.29
N ASP A 77 12.54 -16.73 1.46
CA ASP A 77 13.27 -17.95 1.81
C ASP A 77 14.76 -17.69 2.03
N GLU A 78 15.36 -16.79 1.24
CA GLU A 78 16.75 -16.36 1.43
C GLU A 78 16.92 -15.55 2.72
N LEU A 79 16.01 -14.63 2.99
CA LEU A 79 15.97 -13.87 4.24
C LEU A 79 15.82 -14.82 5.44
N ALA A 80 14.97 -15.83 5.35
CA ALA A 80 14.75 -16.81 6.42
C ALA A 80 15.97 -17.72 6.68
N LYS A 81 16.78 -18.01 5.66
CA LYS A 81 17.97 -18.88 5.75
C LYS A 81 19.24 -18.17 6.24
N GLN A 82 19.19 -16.86 6.49
CA GLN A 82 20.36 -16.09 6.89
C GLN A 82 20.91 -16.51 8.26
N ASN A 83 22.21 -16.24 8.49
CA ASN A 83 22.81 -16.49 9.79
C ASN A 83 22.30 -15.48 10.84
N LEU A 84 21.50 -15.97 11.79
CA LEU A 84 20.86 -15.18 12.85
C LEU A 84 21.85 -14.39 13.73
N GLN A 85 23.12 -14.79 13.82
CA GLN A 85 24.12 -14.10 14.62
C GLN A 85 24.64 -12.81 13.95
N THR A 86 24.58 -12.74 12.63
CA THR A 86 25.16 -11.67 11.81
C THR A 86 24.12 -10.78 11.15
N VAL A 87 22.84 -10.95 11.48
CA VAL A 87 21.75 -10.17 10.88
C VAL A 87 21.88 -8.68 11.16
N THR A 88 21.44 -7.86 10.21
CA THR A 88 21.48 -6.39 10.27
C THR A 88 20.11 -5.85 9.92
N PHE A 89 19.85 -4.57 10.24
CA PHE A 89 18.62 -3.90 9.82
C PHE A 89 18.37 -4.05 8.31
N ARG A 90 19.43 -3.87 7.51
CA ARG A 90 19.37 -3.99 6.05
C ARG A 90 19.06 -5.41 5.57
N SER A 91 19.59 -6.44 6.22
CA SER A 91 19.38 -7.84 5.82
C SER A 91 18.09 -8.46 6.36
N THR A 92 17.36 -7.76 7.23
CA THR A 92 16.11 -8.24 7.84
C THR A 92 14.97 -7.27 7.55
N ILE A 93 14.83 -6.21 8.34
CA ILE A 93 13.67 -5.31 8.32
C ILE A 93 13.57 -4.57 6.99
N ALA A 94 14.66 -3.95 6.53
CA ALA A 94 14.65 -3.26 5.23
C ALA A 94 14.51 -4.25 4.07
N ALA A 95 15.17 -5.41 4.14
CA ALA A 95 15.01 -6.44 3.13
C ALA A 95 13.57 -6.95 3.03
N LEU A 96 12.85 -7.08 4.16
CA LEU A 96 11.44 -7.47 4.17
C LEU A 96 10.58 -6.42 3.46
N ASP A 97 10.82 -5.13 3.72
CA ASP A 97 10.14 -4.03 3.01
C ASP A 97 10.46 -4.02 1.51
N ASP A 98 11.73 -4.18 1.14
CA ASP A 98 12.17 -4.29 -0.26
C ASP A 98 11.57 -5.51 -0.98
N ILE A 99 11.22 -6.56 -0.25
CA ILE A 99 10.57 -7.76 -0.80
C ILE A 99 9.08 -7.52 -1.03
N THR A 100 8.40 -6.85 -0.10
CA THR A 100 6.96 -6.59 -0.21
C THR A 100 6.66 -5.42 -1.15
N TYR A 101 7.58 -4.48 -1.34
CA TYR A 101 7.38 -3.30 -2.19
C TYR A 101 6.86 -3.61 -3.62
N PRO A 102 7.46 -4.54 -4.39
CA PRO A 102 6.94 -4.89 -5.72
C PRO A 102 5.55 -5.53 -5.67
N VAL A 103 5.28 -6.35 -4.64
CA VAL A 103 3.98 -7.00 -4.44
C VAL A 103 2.90 -5.95 -4.14
N THR A 104 3.19 -5.01 -3.25
CA THR A 104 2.30 -3.88 -2.92
C THR A 104 2.03 -3.01 -4.15
N THR A 105 3.07 -2.70 -4.91
CA THR A 105 2.95 -1.88 -6.13
C THR A 105 2.06 -2.55 -7.17
N LEU A 106 2.26 -3.84 -7.43
CA LEU A 106 1.40 -4.62 -8.32
C LEU A 106 -0.04 -4.67 -7.80
N THR A 107 -0.22 -4.93 -6.51
CA THR A 107 -1.55 -4.99 -5.86
C THR A 107 -2.32 -3.70 -6.06
N ASN A 108 -1.67 -2.55 -5.87
CA ASN A 108 -2.28 -1.23 -6.07
C ASN A 108 -2.73 -1.01 -7.52
N ARG A 109 -1.92 -1.43 -8.51
CA ARG A 109 -2.31 -1.36 -9.94
C ARG A 109 -3.53 -2.21 -10.23
N LEU A 110 -3.53 -3.48 -9.79
CA LEU A 110 -4.64 -4.39 -10.04
C LEU A 110 -5.92 -3.97 -9.31
N TRP A 111 -5.80 -3.38 -8.12
CA TRP A 111 -6.93 -2.80 -7.40
C TRP A 111 -7.58 -1.66 -8.19
N LEU A 112 -6.78 -0.74 -8.75
CA LEU A 112 -7.32 0.30 -9.61
C LEU A 112 -8.02 -0.30 -10.84
N MET A 113 -7.39 -1.27 -11.48
CA MET A 113 -7.92 -1.89 -12.69
C MET A 113 -9.23 -2.64 -12.44
N LYS A 114 -9.38 -3.39 -11.34
CA LYS A 114 -10.64 -4.09 -11.05
C LYS A 114 -11.83 -3.13 -10.87
N GLU A 115 -11.58 -1.91 -10.40
CA GLU A 115 -12.62 -0.89 -10.18
C GLU A 115 -12.92 -0.05 -11.43
N THR A 116 -11.97 0.09 -12.37
CA THR A 116 -12.06 1.12 -13.42
C THR A 116 -11.93 0.64 -14.86
N GLN A 117 -11.43 -0.58 -15.09
CA GLN A 117 -11.18 -1.08 -16.44
C GLN A 117 -12.50 -1.30 -17.19
N PRO A 118 -12.71 -0.79 -18.42
CA PRO A 118 -13.93 -1.02 -19.20
C PRO A 118 -14.17 -2.49 -19.59
N ASP A 119 -13.12 -3.27 -19.85
CA ASP A 119 -13.24 -4.69 -20.20
C ASP A 119 -13.62 -5.55 -18.98
N PRO A 120 -14.80 -6.20 -18.97
CA PRO A 120 -15.20 -7.10 -17.88
C PRO A 120 -14.24 -8.26 -17.65
N ALA A 121 -13.69 -8.87 -18.70
CA ALA A 121 -12.79 -10.02 -18.55
C ALA A 121 -11.50 -9.63 -17.82
N LEU A 122 -10.99 -8.44 -18.10
CA LEU A 122 -9.82 -7.89 -17.42
C LEU A 122 -10.13 -7.50 -15.97
N ARG A 123 -11.32 -6.94 -15.68
CA ARG A 123 -11.74 -6.67 -14.29
C ARG A 123 -11.85 -7.94 -13.46
N ASP A 124 -12.45 -9.00 -14.02
CA ASP A 124 -12.63 -10.27 -13.33
C ASP A 124 -11.28 -10.92 -13.04
N ALA A 125 -10.35 -10.88 -14.01
CA ALA A 125 -8.98 -11.35 -13.81
C ALA A 125 -8.24 -10.58 -12.71
N CYS A 126 -8.35 -9.24 -12.69
CA CYS A 126 -7.78 -8.42 -11.61
C CYS A 126 -8.42 -8.73 -10.26
N THR A 127 -9.74 -8.93 -10.19
CA THR A 127 -10.45 -9.27 -8.94
C THR A 127 -9.93 -10.57 -8.34
N GLU A 128 -9.82 -11.62 -9.15
CA GLU A 128 -9.32 -12.91 -8.71
C GLU A 128 -7.85 -12.82 -8.27
N GLN A 129 -7.00 -12.12 -9.02
CA GLN A 129 -5.60 -11.98 -8.64
C GLN A 129 -5.39 -11.09 -7.40
N VAL A 130 -6.23 -10.08 -7.17
CA VAL A 130 -6.22 -9.29 -5.93
C VAL A 130 -6.54 -10.17 -4.72
N ARG A 131 -7.54 -11.07 -4.82
CA ARG A 131 -7.85 -12.04 -3.77
C ARG A 131 -6.63 -12.89 -3.42
N ARG A 132 -5.94 -13.41 -4.43
CA ARG A 132 -4.72 -14.19 -4.25
C ARG A 132 -3.58 -13.39 -3.59
N LEU A 133 -3.39 -12.14 -3.98
CA LEU A 133 -2.39 -11.26 -3.38
C LEU A 133 -2.70 -10.97 -1.90
N GLN A 134 -3.96 -10.76 -1.55
CA GLN A 134 -4.39 -10.58 -0.16
C GLN A 134 -4.10 -11.83 0.69
N GLU A 135 -4.42 -13.02 0.17
CA GLU A 135 -4.10 -14.30 0.83
C GLU A 135 -2.60 -14.49 1.04
N TRP A 136 -1.78 -14.07 0.08
CA TRP A 136 -0.32 -14.09 0.20
C TRP A 136 0.18 -13.16 1.32
N PHE A 137 -0.32 -11.92 1.41
CA PHE A 137 0.06 -10.99 2.49
C PHE A 137 -0.30 -11.53 3.87
N VAL A 138 -1.49 -12.13 4.03
CA VAL A 138 -1.88 -12.80 5.27
C VAL A 138 -0.90 -13.93 5.59
N SER A 139 -0.59 -14.78 4.61
CA SER A 139 0.34 -15.91 4.78
C SER A 139 1.74 -15.44 5.20
N LEU A 140 2.22 -14.32 4.62
CA LEU A 140 3.51 -13.72 4.99
C LEU A 140 3.57 -13.32 6.46
N GLN A 141 2.49 -12.78 7.04
CA GLN A 141 2.47 -12.39 8.46
C GLN A 141 2.70 -13.58 9.41
N TYR A 142 2.38 -14.80 8.98
CA TYR A 142 2.56 -16.04 9.74
C TYR A 142 3.84 -16.81 9.38
N ARG A 143 4.72 -16.27 8.53
CA ARG A 143 6.05 -16.87 8.24
C ARG A 143 6.95 -16.79 9.47
N GLU A 144 6.90 -17.81 10.32
CA GLU A 144 7.68 -17.88 11.56
C GLU A 144 9.20 -17.82 11.33
N ASP A 145 9.66 -18.36 10.21
CA ASP A 145 11.05 -18.36 9.79
C ASP A 145 11.56 -16.95 9.46
N VAL A 146 10.77 -16.15 8.75
CA VAL A 146 11.02 -14.72 8.51
C VAL A 146 10.99 -13.94 9.83
N TYR A 147 9.99 -14.21 10.68
CA TYR A 147 9.89 -13.58 12.00
C TYR A 147 11.11 -13.86 12.87
N LYS A 148 11.67 -15.09 12.84
CA LYS A 148 12.89 -15.44 13.60
C LYS A 148 14.08 -14.56 13.21
N ALA A 149 14.24 -14.24 11.92
CA ALA A 149 15.29 -13.33 11.47
C ALA A 149 15.07 -11.89 11.99
N CYS A 150 13.85 -11.38 11.91
CA CYS A 150 13.48 -10.06 12.43
C CYS A 150 13.69 -9.99 13.95
N LYS A 151 13.27 -11.02 14.69
CA LYS A 151 13.45 -11.14 16.14
C LYS A 151 14.92 -11.20 16.53
N ALA A 152 15.75 -11.95 15.81
CA ALA A 152 17.20 -12.00 16.07
C ALA A 152 17.86 -10.62 15.91
N PHE A 153 17.43 -9.83 14.92
CA PHE A 153 17.87 -8.45 14.79
C PHE A 153 17.39 -7.59 15.97
N ALA A 154 16.11 -7.68 16.34
CA ALA A 154 15.55 -6.95 17.47
C ALA A 154 16.31 -7.21 18.78
N GLU A 155 16.57 -8.48 19.10
CA GLU A 155 17.32 -8.88 20.30
C GLU A 155 18.78 -8.39 20.28
N ALA A 156 19.43 -8.41 19.11
CA ALA A 156 20.78 -7.85 18.97
C ALA A 156 20.79 -6.32 19.09
N TYR A 157 19.76 -5.65 18.59
CA TYR A 157 19.59 -4.21 18.69
C TYR A 157 19.35 -3.77 20.15
N GLU A 158 18.41 -4.41 20.84
CA GLU A 158 18.10 -4.15 22.25
C GLU A 158 19.29 -4.41 23.18
N ALA A 159 20.11 -5.43 22.86
CA ALA A 159 21.33 -5.73 23.60
C ALA A 159 22.51 -4.79 23.28
N GLY A 160 22.32 -3.74 22.46
CA GLY A 160 23.36 -2.79 22.08
C GLY A 160 24.43 -3.36 21.15
N ARG A 161 24.17 -4.50 20.49
CA ARG A 161 25.10 -5.14 19.54
C ARG A 161 24.93 -4.63 18.10
N ARG A 162 24.04 -3.67 17.87
CA ARG A 162 23.78 -3.03 16.57
C ARG A 162 23.79 -1.51 16.73
N GLY A 163 24.08 -0.82 15.64
CA GLY A 163 24.03 0.65 15.61
C GLY A 163 22.63 1.16 15.89
N ARG A 164 22.54 2.35 16.49
CA ARG A 164 21.26 3.00 16.79
C ARG A 164 20.52 3.32 15.49
N LEU A 165 19.24 2.98 15.42
CA LEU A 165 18.36 3.38 14.33
C LEU A 165 17.77 4.76 14.63
N GLU A 166 17.56 5.56 13.59
CA GLU A 166 17.00 6.91 13.68
C GLU A 166 16.00 7.14 12.54
N GLY A 167 15.11 8.12 12.69
CA GLY A 167 14.16 8.50 11.64
C GLY A 167 13.25 7.36 11.18
N GLU A 168 13.12 7.21 9.86
CA GLU A 168 12.22 6.26 9.22
C GLU A 168 12.64 4.80 9.44
N ASP A 169 13.95 4.51 9.54
CA ASP A 169 14.44 3.16 9.83
C ASP A 169 13.97 2.67 11.20
N LEU A 170 14.02 3.56 12.21
CA LEU A 170 13.51 3.24 13.55
C LEU A 170 12.00 3.00 13.51
N LYS A 171 11.26 3.85 12.80
CA LYS A 171 9.80 3.71 12.65
C LYS A 171 9.45 2.38 11.96
N LEU A 172 10.10 2.05 10.85
CA LEU A 172 9.88 0.80 10.12
C LEU A 172 10.14 -0.41 11.01
N PHE A 173 11.24 -0.40 11.76
CA PHE A 173 11.55 -1.45 12.72
C PHE A 173 10.48 -1.60 13.81
N GLU A 174 10.12 -0.50 14.46
CA GLU A 174 9.14 -0.49 15.56
C GLU A 174 7.77 -0.97 15.09
N GLU A 175 7.31 -0.51 13.93
CA GLU A 175 6.01 -0.90 13.36
C GLU A 175 6.01 -2.35 12.90
N THR A 176 7.07 -2.80 12.23
CA THR A 176 7.21 -4.21 11.83
C THR A 176 7.15 -5.14 13.04
N MET A 177 7.92 -4.84 14.11
CA MET A 177 7.91 -5.66 15.33
C MET A 177 6.61 -5.53 16.12
N ARG A 178 5.95 -4.37 16.11
CA ARG A 178 4.60 -4.19 16.67
C ARG A 178 3.60 -5.09 15.96
N ASP A 179 3.64 -5.15 14.64
CA ASP A 179 2.65 -5.89 13.85
C ASP A 179 2.85 -7.41 14.02
N TYR A 180 4.09 -7.91 14.11
CA TYR A 180 4.34 -9.30 14.51
C TYR A 180 3.83 -9.64 15.91
N ARG A 181 3.97 -8.72 16.89
CA ARG A 181 3.40 -8.93 18.23
C ARG A 181 1.88 -8.99 18.19
N ARG A 182 1.23 -8.11 17.41
CA ARG A 182 -0.24 -8.10 17.24
C ARG A 182 -0.75 -9.36 16.53
N ALA A 183 0.03 -9.91 15.60
CA ALA A 183 -0.25 -11.17 14.94
C ALA A 183 -0.04 -12.40 15.86
N GLY A 184 0.55 -12.23 17.04
CA GLY A 184 0.75 -13.30 18.02
C GLY A 184 2.01 -14.14 17.82
N LEU A 185 2.94 -13.71 16.95
CA LEU A 185 4.16 -14.45 16.65
C LEU A 185 5.16 -14.46 17.82
N ALA A 186 5.01 -13.53 18.77
CA ALA A 186 5.76 -13.53 20.03
C ALA A 186 5.21 -14.49 21.10
N LEU A 187 4.00 -15.03 20.90
CA LEU A 187 3.36 -15.95 21.85
C LEU A 187 3.95 -17.36 21.73
N ASP A 188 3.74 -18.18 22.76
CA ASP A 188 4.04 -19.60 22.71
C ASP A 188 3.15 -20.30 21.64
N PRO A 189 3.58 -21.47 21.12
CA PRO A 189 2.89 -22.13 20.02
C PRO A 189 1.41 -22.45 20.30
N GLU A 190 1.04 -22.79 21.53
CA GLU A 190 -0.34 -23.15 21.88
C GLU A 190 -1.22 -21.90 21.88
N THR A 191 -0.78 -20.84 22.55
CA THR A 191 -1.51 -19.56 22.54
C THR A 191 -1.60 -18.98 21.12
N ARG A 192 -0.54 -19.09 20.31
CA ARG A 192 -0.55 -18.61 18.92
C ARG A 192 -1.60 -19.35 18.08
N LYS A 193 -1.68 -20.68 18.22
CA LYS A 193 -2.67 -21.49 17.51
C LYS A 193 -4.11 -21.10 17.89
N GLN A 194 -4.35 -20.78 19.16
CA GLN A 194 -5.64 -20.26 19.62
C GLN A 194 -5.95 -18.90 19.02
N VAL A 195 -4.98 -17.98 18.98
CA VAL A 195 -5.14 -16.66 18.33
C VAL A 195 -5.45 -16.82 16.84
N GLU A 196 -4.75 -17.70 16.13
CA GLU A 196 -5.01 -17.99 14.72
C GLU A 196 -6.44 -18.53 14.50
N ALA A 197 -6.89 -19.45 15.34
CA ALA A 197 -8.25 -19.99 15.28
C ALA A 197 -9.30 -18.91 15.52
N LEU A 198 -9.11 -18.05 16.54
CA LEU A 198 -10.02 -16.93 16.84
C LEU A 198 -10.05 -15.89 15.73
N GLN A 199 -8.91 -15.60 15.09
CA GLN A 199 -8.88 -14.68 13.95
C GLN A 199 -9.64 -15.24 12.74
N LYS A 200 -9.50 -16.55 12.48
CA LYS A 200 -10.27 -17.24 11.44
C LYS A 200 -11.78 -17.22 11.73
N GLU A 201 -12.17 -17.50 12.97
CA GLU A 201 -13.57 -17.42 13.40
C GLU A 201 -14.13 -16.01 13.26
N LEU A 202 -13.37 -14.99 13.70
CA LEU A 202 -13.76 -13.59 13.57
C LEU A 202 -13.95 -13.19 12.11
N ALA A 203 -13.05 -13.59 11.21
CA ALA A 203 -13.17 -13.33 9.79
C ALA A 203 -14.44 -13.96 9.19
N ASN A 204 -14.73 -15.22 9.55
CA ASN A 204 -15.93 -15.92 9.10
C ASN A 204 -17.21 -15.24 9.61
N VAL A 205 -17.30 -14.97 10.91
CA VAL A 205 -18.50 -14.35 11.52
C VAL A 205 -18.72 -12.93 10.98
N SER A 206 -17.65 -12.17 10.71
CA SER A 206 -17.76 -10.84 10.10
C SER A 206 -18.29 -10.94 8.66
N THR A 207 -17.81 -11.90 7.88
CA THR A 207 -18.29 -12.16 6.52
C THR A 207 -19.76 -12.57 6.50
N ASP A 208 -20.15 -13.46 7.42
CA ASP A 208 -21.55 -13.89 7.57
C ASP A 208 -22.44 -12.72 7.96
N PHE A 209 -21.97 -11.84 8.84
CA PHE A 209 -22.69 -10.64 9.24
C PHE A 209 -22.94 -9.69 8.05
N ASP A 210 -21.92 -9.38 7.26
CA ASP A 210 -22.04 -8.54 6.07
C ASP A 210 -22.97 -9.17 5.01
N THR A 211 -22.88 -10.50 4.86
CA THR A 211 -23.74 -11.28 3.97
C THR A 211 -25.21 -11.21 4.42
N ASN A 212 -25.47 -11.36 5.72
CA ASN A 212 -26.82 -11.26 6.27
C ASN A 212 -27.45 -9.88 6.04
N ILE A 213 -26.67 -8.80 6.15
CA ILE A 213 -27.13 -7.44 5.85
C ILE A 213 -27.41 -7.30 4.35
N THR A 214 -26.48 -7.73 3.50
CA THR A 214 -26.60 -7.60 2.04
C THR A 214 -27.81 -8.37 1.51
N ASN A 215 -28.08 -9.55 2.06
CA ASN A 215 -29.19 -10.41 1.67
C ASN A 215 -30.52 -10.04 2.35
N ALA A 216 -30.54 -9.04 3.24
CA ALA A 216 -31.75 -8.64 3.93
C ALA A 216 -32.73 -7.95 2.96
N ASP A 217 -33.70 -8.70 2.47
CA ASP A 217 -34.82 -8.19 1.66
C ASP A 217 -36.07 -8.04 2.54
N VAL A 218 -36.12 -6.95 3.31
CA VAL A 218 -37.27 -6.63 4.17
C VAL A 218 -38.12 -5.56 3.51
N THR A 219 -39.31 -5.96 3.04
CA THR A 219 -40.30 -5.02 2.50
C THR A 219 -41.21 -4.50 3.61
N VAL A 220 -41.41 -3.18 3.67
CA VAL A 220 -42.41 -2.53 4.52
C VAL A 220 -43.50 -1.92 3.64
N VAL A 221 -44.77 -2.23 3.92
CA VAL A 221 -45.93 -1.77 3.15
C VAL A 221 -46.66 -0.67 3.92
N PHE A 222 -47.01 0.41 3.22
CA PHE A 222 -47.77 1.54 3.78
C PHE A 222 -49.11 1.68 3.06
N THR A 223 -50.15 2.07 3.80
CA THR A 223 -51.43 2.49 3.21
C THR A 223 -51.34 3.93 2.74
N LYS A 224 -51.98 4.26 1.62
CA LYS A 224 -52.19 5.64 1.20
C LYS A 224 -53.27 6.23 2.10
N GLU A 225 -52.97 7.33 2.81
CA GLU A 225 -54.00 8.10 3.54
C GLU A 225 -55.17 8.48 2.63
#